data_AF-A0A0P1BP46-F1
#
_entry.id   AF-A0A0P1BP46-F1
#
_cell.length_a   1.000
_cell.length_b   1.000
_cell.length_c   1.000
_cell.angle_alpha   90.00
_cell.angle_beta   90.00
_cell.angle_gamma   90.00
#
_symmetry.space_group_name_H-M   'P 1'
#
loop_
_entity.id
_entity.type
_entity.pdbx_description
1 polymer ?
#
loop_
_entity_poly.entity_id
_entity_poly.type
_entity_poly.pdbx_seq_one_letter_code
_entity_poly.pdbx_strand_id
1 'polypeptide(L)'
;MAAASSSSPGSIRSTFPPSLRAWSATARQIILHHGQEEEALCSLQLPSYAHDLYARMSLLSLLDGLTDMLHNDRTRAGDAHLPAALMVTIAWLLHRPYSAAPIQLHPFATLIAARARSVSGRHPAVNVVINRILGADPATLSRLGQSSALALIEQAERRSSQRLDVTGKQEEAMALIFAARTRALNLSETRSLTLMITAVQDMSDLIQPEEMCSIASHNQPSLVVRLITSLRSAARATPHLVGLAKLEPSLRSLDLFMRLLTSEEEMSVSQNDQKVTMTLKRLSKTIALGGWLASVIAHVEQAEEKHEMDQERVGEIVSRLCRFIRALMSHDILPNGDGAYGQNTEEDSEVDLACIVECRHFALRYGRFRDAGEVYASLLWVEL
;
A
#
# COMPACT_ATOMS: atom_id res chain seq x y z
N MET A 1 50.01 -33.40 -56.38
CA MET A 1 48.91 -32.43 -56.57
C MET A 1 47.62 -33.27 -56.57
N ALA A 2 46.92 -33.54 -55.48
CA ALA A 2 46.43 -32.69 -54.39
C ALA A 2 45.55 -31.53 -54.88
N ALA A 3 44.29 -31.85 -55.19
CA ALA A 3 43.18 -30.91 -55.28
C ALA A 3 41.87 -31.65 -54.93
N ALA A 4 41.06 -31.00 -54.12
CA ALA A 4 39.99 -31.55 -53.30
C ALA A 4 38.70 -31.91 -54.07
N SER A 5 37.97 -32.90 -53.56
CA SER A 5 36.51 -32.94 -53.67
C SER A 5 35.91 -33.35 -52.32
N SER A 6 35.12 -32.44 -51.78
CA SER A 6 34.29 -32.57 -50.59
C SER A 6 33.05 -33.40 -50.90
N SER A 7 32.74 -34.41 -50.08
CA SER A 7 31.39 -34.95 -49.96
C SER A 7 31.03 -35.18 -48.49
N SER A 8 29.81 -34.77 -48.18
CA SER A 8 29.17 -34.58 -46.87
C SER A 8 29.03 -35.87 -46.04
N PRO A 9 29.19 -35.85 -44.70
CA PRO A 9 28.82 -36.97 -43.85
C PRO A 9 27.30 -37.09 -43.71
N GLY A 10 26.81 -38.33 -43.86
CA GLY A 10 25.41 -38.71 -43.89
C GLY A 10 24.61 -38.30 -42.65
N SER A 11 23.37 -37.89 -42.92
CA SER A 11 22.32 -37.65 -41.94
C SER A 11 22.00 -38.93 -41.16
N ILE A 12 22.34 -38.96 -39.87
CA ILE A 12 21.71 -39.87 -38.91
C ILE A 12 20.29 -39.35 -38.69
N ARG A 13 19.31 -39.93 -39.40
CA ARG A 13 17.90 -39.76 -39.05
C ARG A 13 17.66 -40.44 -37.70
N SER A 14 17.72 -39.68 -36.61
CA SER A 14 17.17 -40.12 -35.33
C SER A 14 15.65 -40.22 -35.47
N THR A 15 15.13 -41.43 -35.65
CA THR A 15 13.70 -41.70 -35.51
C THR A 15 13.34 -41.63 -34.03
N PHE A 16 13.05 -40.41 -33.56
CA PHE A 16 12.42 -40.21 -32.26
C PHE A 16 10.97 -40.70 -32.31
N PRO A 17 10.47 -41.40 -31.27
CA PRO A 17 9.10 -41.85 -31.26
C PRO A 17 8.14 -40.65 -31.27
N PRO A 18 7.12 -40.63 -32.14
CA PRO A 18 6.33 -39.42 -32.43
C PRO A 18 5.28 -39.07 -31.35
N SER A 19 5.22 -39.82 -30.24
CA SER A 19 4.24 -39.56 -29.18
C SER A 19 4.76 -39.87 -27.77
N LEU A 20 4.22 -39.14 -26.79
CA LEU A 20 4.55 -39.27 -25.37
C LEU A 20 4.27 -40.69 -24.82
N ARG A 21 3.25 -41.37 -25.36
CA ARG A 21 2.94 -42.77 -25.02
C ARG A 21 4.03 -43.73 -25.49
N ALA A 22 4.60 -43.49 -26.67
CA ALA A 22 5.69 -44.30 -27.20
C ALA A 22 6.98 -44.08 -26.38
N TRP A 23 7.26 -42.85 -25.96
CA TRP A 23 8.38 -42.55 -25.04
C TRP A 23 8.24 -43.24 -23.67
N SER A 24 7.04 -43.18 -23.07
CA SER A 24 6.73 -43.89 -21.83
C SER A 24 6.92 -45.40 -21.98
N ALA A 25 6.45 -45.99 -23.08
CA ALA A 25 6.61 -47.41 -23.36
C ALA A 25 8.09 -47.81 -23.52
N THR A 26 8.88 -47.02 -24.25
CA THR A 26 10.33 -47.26 -24.42
C THR A 26 11.10 -47.12 -23.11
N ALA A 27 10.79 -46.13 -22.28
CA ALA A 27 11.40 -45.97 -20.96
C ALA A 27 11.07 -47.15 -20.03
N ARG A 28 9.82 -47.62 -20.02
CA ARG A 28 9.42 -48.84 -19.28
C ARG A 28 10.16 -50.07 -19.77
N GLN A 29 10.35 -50.21 -21.09
CA GLN A 29 11.04 -51.34 -21.69
C GLN A 29 12.53 -51.36 -21.33
N ILE A 30 13.21 -50.21 -21.36
CA ILE A 30 14.63 -50.07 -20.97
C ILE A 30 14.85 -50.40 -19.49
N ILE A 31 13.94 -49.94 -18.61
CA ILE A 31 14.00 -50.21 -17.17
C ILE A 31 13.81 -51.71 -16.87
N LEU A 32 12.97 -52.39 -17.63
CA LEU A 32 12.72 -53.84 -17.48
C LEU A 32 13.84 -54.70 -18.10
N HIS A 33 14.42 -54.28 -19.22
CA HIS A 33 15.45 -55.06 -19.94
C HIS A 33 16.81 -55.06 -19.21
N HIS A 34 17.18 -53.99 -18.51
CA HIS A 34 18.43 -53.91 -17.74
C HIS A 34 18.39 -54.62 -16.38
N GLY A 35 17.33 -55.37 -16.08
CA GLY A 35 17.19 -56.16 -14.84
C GLY A 35 17.65 -57.62 -14.94
N GLN A 36 18.07 -58.11 -16.11
CA GLN A 36 18.36 -59.54 -16.32
C GLN A 36 19.79 -59.90 -16.72
N GLU A 37 20.69 -58.92 -16.94
CA GLU A 37 22.08 -59.19 -17.29
C GLU A 37 23.03 -58.53 -16.28
N GLU A 38 23.68 -59.38 -15.47
CA GLU A 38 25.02 -59.25 -14.84
C GLU A 38 25.07 -59.87 -13.43
N GLU A 39 25.09 -61.20 -13.39
CA GLU A 39 25.91 -61.95 -12.42
C GLU A 39 27.36 -61.94 -12.92
N ALA A 40 28.19 -61.06 -12.35
CA ALA A 40 29.63 -61.26 -12.09
C ALA A 40 30.33 -59.91 -12.03
N LEU A 41 30.54 -59.40 -10.81
CA LEU A 41 31.81 -58.83 -10.34
C LEU A 41 31.68 -58.42 -8.86
N CYS A 42 32.73 -58.73 -8.12
CA CYS A 42 32.71 -59.01 -6.70
C CYS A 42 32.63 -57.78 -5.78
N SER A 43 32.02 -58.05 -4.63
CA SER A 43 32.36 -57.57 -3.29
C SER A 43 32.29 -56.07 -3.01
N LEU A 44 31.09 -55.61 -2.65
CA LEU A 44 30.89 -54.72 -1.51
C LEU A 44 29.47 -54.94 -0.96
N GLN A 45 29.39 -55.08 0.36
CA GLN A 45 28.17 -55.42 1.11
C GLN A 45 27.02 -54.46 0.79
N LEU A 46 25.88 -55.01 0.35
CA LEU A 46 24.61 -54.29 0.31
C LEU A 46 23.99 -54.22 1.71
N PRO A 47 23.58 -53.01 2.12
CA PRO A 47 22.19 -52.73 2.45
C PRO A 47 21.73 -51.60 1.52
N SER A 48 20.72 -51.70 0.66
CA SER A 48 19.59 -52.61 0.60
C SER A 48 19.05 -52.59 -0.83
N TYR A 49 18.85 -53.78 -1.41
CA TYR A 49 18.11 -53.92 -2.66
C TYR A 49 16.68 -53.36 -2.53
N ALA A 50 16.15 -53.31 -1.30
CA ALA A 50 14.85 -52.74 -0.95
C ALA A 50 14.77 -51.22 -1.14
N HIS A 51 15.82 -50.42 -0.83
CA HIS A 51 15.79 -48.98 -1.09
C HIS A 51 15.85 -48.66 -2.59
N ASP A 52 16.60 -49.44 -3.36
CA ASP A 52 16.71 -49.20 -4.79
C ASP A 52 15.41 -49.63 -5.52
N LEU A 53 14.78 -50.72 -5.08
CA LEU A 53 13.46 -51.14 -5.57
C LEU A 53 12.35 -50.14 -5.17
N TYR A 54 12.39 -49.62 -3.94
CA TYR A 54 11.43 -48.63 -3.44
C TYR A 54 11.60 -47.27 -4.14
N ALA A 55 12.84 -46.85 -4.42
CA ALA A 55 13.14 -45.65 -5.20
C ALA A 55 12.66 -45.82 -6.66
N ARG A 56 12.87 -47.00 -7.27
CA ARG A 56 12.38 -47.31 -8.63
C ARG A 56 10.86 -47.34 -8.71
N MET A 57 10.18 -47.96 -7.74
CA MET A 57 8.70 -47.98 -7.65
C MET A 57 8.12 -46.59 -7.36
N SER A 58 8.77 -45.80 -6.51
CA SER A 58 8.38 -44.42 -6.22
C SER A 58 8.59 -43.51 -7.43
N LEU A 59 9.66 -43.73 -8.21
CA LEU A 59 9.91 -43.00 -9.44
C LEU A 59 8.90 -43.35 -10.53
N LEU A 60 8.49 -44.62 -10.65
CA LEU A 60 7.44 -45.05 -11.57
C LEU A 60 6.06 -44.48 -11.17
N SER A 61 5.72 -44.48 -9.88
CA SER A 61 4.50 -43.85 -9.36
C SER A 61 4.48 -42.34 -9.61
N LEU A 62 5.62 -41.67 -9.42
CA LEU A 62 5.76 -40.23 -9.63
C LEU A 62 5.74 -39.88 -11.12
N LEU A 63 6.30 -40.73 -11.99
CA LEU A 63 6.18 -40.63 -13.44
C LEU A 63 4.75 -40.86 -13.92
N ASP A 64 4.02 -41.84 -13.37
CA ASP A 64 2.62 -42.07 -13.73
C ASP A 64 1.73 -40.90 -13.28
N GLY A 65 1.92 -40.37 -12.07
CA GLY A 65 1.21 -39.17 -11.59
C GLY A 65 1.53 -37.90 -12.39
N LEU A 66 2.78 -37.71 -12.81
CA LEU A 66 3.17 -36.60 -13.68
C LEU A 66 2.60 -36.76 -15.10
N THR A 67 2.49 -37.99 -15.59
CA THR A 67 1.93 -38.29 -16.92
C THR A 67 0.42 -38.05 -16.94
N ASP A 68 -0.29 -38.42 -15.87
CA ASP A 68 -1.71 -38.13 -15.70
C ASP A 68 -1.99 -36.62 -15.56
N MET A 69 -1.16 -35.89 -14.79
CA MET A 69 -1.26 -34.42 -14.72
C MET A 69 -1.02 -33.77 -16.09
N LEU A 70 -0.02 -34.23 -16.86
CA LEU A 70 0.23 -33.76 -18.23
C LEU A 70 -0.89 -34.13 -19.22
N HIS A 71 -1.61 -35.23 -18.98
CA HIS A 71 -2.76 -35.62 -19.80
C HIS A 71 -3.97 -34.71 -19.53
N ASN A 72 -4.17 -34.33 -18.26
CA ASN A 72 -5.27 -33.48 -17.81
C ASN A 72 -5.05 -31.99 -18.14
N ASP A 73 -3.79 -31.53 -18.21
CA ASP A 73 -3.45 -30.12 -18.50
C ASP A 73 -3.45 -29.76 -20.01
N ARG A 74 -3.71 -30.73 -20.90
CA ARG A 74 -3.86 -30.48 -22.35
C ARG A 74 -5.00 -29.52 -22.72
N THR A 75 -5.86 -29.17 -21.77
CA THR A 75 -6.99 -28.25 -21.98
C THR A 75 -6.61 -26.77 -21.89
N ARG A 76 -5.36 -26.42 -21.52
CA ARG A 76 -4.90 -25.02 -21.45
C ARG A 76 -3.76 -24.77 -22.44
N ALA A 77 -4.13 -24.32 -23.63
CA ALA A 77 -3.28 -24.15 -24.81
C ALA A 77 -2.21 -23.02 -24.74
N GLY A 78 -1.67 -22.69 -23.56
CA GLY A 78 -0.79 -21.51 -23.39
C GLY A 78 0.70 -21.79 -23.16
N ASP A 79 1.06 -22.86 -22.45
CA ASP A 79 2.42 -22.97 -21.87
C ASP A 79 3.25 -24.10 -22.47
N ALA A 80 3.89 -23.82 -23.62
CA ALA A 80 4.85 -24.73 -24.25
C ALA A 80 6.12 -25.00 -23.41
N HIS A 81 6.34 -24.24 -22.32
CA HIS A 81 7.54 -24.32 -21.48
C HIS A 81 7.46 -25.36 -20.35
N LEU A 82 6.25 -25.70 -19.89
CA LEU A 82 6.05 -26.69 -18.82
C LEU A 82 6.42 -28.12 -19.28
N PRO A 83 6.05 -28.57 -20.49
CA PRO A 83 6.47 -29.88 -21.00
C PRO A 83 7.99 -29.99 -21.15
N ALA A 84 8.68 -28.93 -21.56
CA ALA A 84 10.13 -28.91 -21.73
C ALA A 84 10.87 -28.98 -20.39
N ALA A 85 10.42 -28.23 -19.37
CA ALA A 85 11.01 -28.29 -18.03
C ALA A 85 10.83 -29.67 -17.37
N LEU A 86 9.66 -30.29 -17.58
CA LEU A 86 9.40 -31.67 -17.13
C LEU A 86 10.28 -32.69 -17.86
N MET A 87 10.45 -32.56 -19.18
CA MET A 87 11.35 -33.42 -19.96
C MET A 87 12.81 -33.31 -19.49
N VAL A 88 13.30 -32.10 -19.18
CA VAL A 88 14.65 -31.89 -18.63
C VAL A 88 14.79 -32.52 -17.24
N THR A 89 13.74 -32.46 -16.42
CA THR A 89 13.73 -33.05 -15.07
C THR A 89 13.72 -34.58 -15.13
N ILE A 90 12.92 -35.16 -16.03
CA ILE A 90 12.86 -36.60 -16.27
C ILE A 90 14.18 -37.10 -16.86
N ALA A 91 14.76 -36.39 -17.84
CA ALA A 91 16.05 -36.73 -18.41
C ALA A 91 17.18 -36.68 -17.36
N TRP A 92 17.15 -35.72 -16.44
CA TRP A 92 18.12 -35.64 -15.34
C TRP A 92 17.95 -36.77 -14.31
N LEU A 93 16.71 -37.08 -13.92
CA LEU A 93 16.40 -38.18 -13.00
C LEU A 93 16.83 -39.54 -13.59
N LEU A 94 16.68 -39.71 -14.91
CA LEU A 94 17.16 -40.89 -15.63
C LEU A 94 18.67 -40.88 -15.84
N HIS A 95 19.33 -39.73 -16.03
CA HIS A 95 20.78 -39.69 -16.22
C HIS A 95 21.57 -40.07 -14.95
N ARG A 96 21.03 -39.77 -13.76
CA ARG A 96 21.71 -39.99 -12.48
C ARG A 96 22.07 -41.47 -12.18
N PRO A 97 21.22 -42.46 -12.46
CA PRO A 97 21.59 -43.87 -12.30
C PRO A 97 22.40 -44.46 -13.46
N TYR A 98 22.37 -43.86 -14.66
CA TYR A 98 22.92 -44.48 -15.89
C TYR A 98 24.18 -43.81 -16.45
N SER A 99 24.73 -42.77 -15.80
CA SER A 99 25.92 -42.08 -16.28
C SER A 99 26.87 -41.72 -15.13
N ALA A 100 28.12 -42.13 -15.28
CA ALA A 100 29.19 -41.87 -14.31
C ALA A 100 29.72 -40.41 -14.35
N ALA A 101 29.25 -39.59 -15.29
CA ALA A 101 29.70 -38.21 -15.43
C ALA A 101 28.85 -37.24 -14.58
N PRO A 102 29.46 -36.39 -13.73
CA PRO A 102 28.73 -35.41 -12.94
C PRO A 102 28.16 -34.31 -13.84
N ILE A 103 26.84 -34.15 -13.84
CA ILE A 103 26.17 -33.02 -14.52
C ILE A 103 26.28 -31.77 -13.64
N GLN A 104 26.77 -30.66 -14.21
CA GLN A 104 26.86 -29.35 -13.55
C GLN A 104 25.55 -28.53 -13.60
N LEU A 105 24.53 -28.97 -14.34
CA LEU A 105 23.21 -28.33 -14.34
C LEU A 105 22.42 -28.71 -13.09
N HIS A 106 22.13 -27.71 -12.25
CA HIS A 106 21.28 -27.85 -11.07
C HIS A 106 19.80 -27.77 -11.51
N PRO A 107 19.06 -28.88 -11.60
CA PRO A 107 17.71 -28.90 -12.18
C PRO A 107 16.71 -28.06 -11.38
N PHE A 108 16.95 -27.92 -10.07
CA PHE A 108 16.16 -27.02 -9.22
C PHE A 108 16.33 -25.56 -9.60
N ALA A 109 17.50 -25.11 -10.03
CA ALA A 109 17.70 -23.73 -10.47
C ALA A 109 16.91 -23.46 -11.76
N THR A 110 16.87 -24.43 -12.68
CA THR A 110 16.13 -24.31 -13.95
C THR A 110 14.62 -24.39 -13.73
N LEU A 111 14.15 -25.25 -12.83
CA LEU A 111 12.73 -25.42 -12.49
C LEU A 111 12.21 -24.25 -11.64
N ILE A 112 13.02 -23.75 -10.70
CA ILE A 112 12.77 -22.51 -9.96
C ILE A 112 12.80 -21.31 -10.92
N ALA A 113 13.74 -21.22 -11.87
CA ALA A 113 13.79 -20.15 -12.85
C ALA A 113 12.63 -20.19 -13.87
N ALA A 114 12.16 -21.38 -14.26
CA ALA A 114 11.01 -21.55 -15.15
C ALA A 114 9.69 -21.24 -14.42
N ARG A 115 9.51 -21.71 -13.18
CA ARG A 115 8.35 -21.40 -12.35
C ARG A 115 8.37 -19.94 -11.89
N ALA A 116 9.54 -19.38 -11.63
CA ALA A 116 9.76 -17.95 -11.39
C ALA A 116 9.28 -17.09 -12.56
N ARG A 117 9.61 -17.46 -13.80
CA ARG A 117 9.17 -16.72 -15.01
C ARG A 117 7.68 -16.88 -15.30
N SER A 118 7.09 -18.03 -14.96
CA SER A 118 5.65 -18.26 -15.02
C SER A 118 4.87 -17.43 -13.96
N VAL A 119 5.46 -17.22 -12.78
CA VAL A 119 4.85 -16.50 -11.64
C VAL A 119 5.23 -15.01 -11.61
N SER A 120 6.31 -14.58 -12.28
CA SER A 120 6.83 -13.20 -12.27
C SER A 120 5.89 -12.17 -12.86
N GLY A 121 4.84 -12.60 -13.57
CA GLY A 121 3.75 -11.71 -13.99
C GLY A 121 2.75 -11.35 -12.87
N ARG A 122 2.81 -11.98 -11.68
CA ARG A 122 1.75 -11.87 -10.67
C ARG A 122 2.19 -11.49 -9.25
N HIS A 123 3.47 -11.55 -8.87
CA HIS A 123 3.87 -11.17 -7.50
C HIS A 123 5.30 -10.60 -7.35
N PRO A 124 5.47 -9.32 -6.96
CA PRO A 124 6.79 -8.69 -6.80
C PRO A 124 7.61 -9.24 -5.63
N ALA A 125 7.00 -9.91 -4.65
CA ALA A 125 7.71 -10.55 -3.54
C ALA A 125 8.54 -11.76 -3.98
N VAL A 126 8.09 -12.47 -5.02
CA VAL A 126 8.79 -13.60 -5.62
C VAL A 126 10.08 -13.09 -6.30
N ASN A 127 10.05 -11.91 -6.93
CA ASN A 127 11.23 -11.28 -7.53
C ASN A 127 12.33 -10.90 -6.52
N VAL A 128 11.98 -10.53 -5.28
CA VAL A 128 12.99 -10.19 -4.24
C VAL A 128 13.72 -11.44 -3.75
N VAL A 129 12.99 -12.55 -3.56
CA VAL A 129 13.57 -13.84 -3.18
C VAL A 129 14.38 -14.42 -4.34
N ILE A 130 13.89 -14.30 -5.57
CA ILE A 130 14.60 -14.70 -6.79
C ILE A 130 15.88 -13.88 -6.98
N ASN A 131 15.87 -12.55 -6.80
CA ASN A 131 17.07 -11.74 -6.95
C ASN A 131 18.12 -12.05 -5.86
N ARG A 132 17.68 -12.41 -4.66
CA ARG A 132 18.60 -12.91 -3.61
C ARG A 132 19.16 -14.30 -3.92
N ILE A 133 18.38 -15.18 -4.55
CA ILE A 133 18.83 -16.53 -4.95
C ILE A 133 19.72 -16.46 -6.21
N LEU A 134 19.39 -15.62 -7.18
CA LEU A 134 20.14 -15.44 -8.44
C LEU A 134 21.39 -14.58 -8.25
N GLY A 135 21.42 -13.68 -7.26
CA GLY A 135 22.58 -12.86 -6.90
C GLY A 135 23.48 -13.48 -5.82
N ALA A 136 23.11 -14.64 -5.26
CA ALA A 136 23.93 -15.34 -4.29
C ALA A 136 25.04 -16.15 -4.99
N ASP A 137 26.25 -16.09 -4.43
CA ASP A 137 27.38 -16.92 -4.86
C ASP A 137 26.96 -18.41 -4.82
N PRO A 138 27.27 -19.23 -5.86
CA PRO A 138 27.03 -20.67 -5.88
C PRO A 138 27.50 -21.43 -4.63
N ALA A 139 28.51 -20.94 -3.90
CA ALA A 139 28.93 -21.49 -2.60
C ALA A 139 27.89 -21.27 -1.47
N THR A 140 27.09 -20.22 -1.57
CA THR A 140 26.01 -19.87 -0.62
C THR A 140 24.77 -20.70 -0.90
N LEU A 141 24.47 -20.93 -2.18
CA LEU A 141 23.35 -21.77 -2.64
C LEU A 141 23.55 -23.25 -2.32
N SER A 142 24.79 -23.73 -2.36
CA SER A 142 25.15 -25.11 -1.98
C SER A 142 25.13 -25.35 -0.46
N ARG A 143 25.15 -24.29 0.36
CA ARG A 143 25.02 -24.36 1.83
C ARG A 143 23.59 -24.16 2.34
N LEU A 144 22.65 -23.78 1.47
CA LEU A 144 21.22 -23.76 1.77
C LEU A 144 20.70 -25.20 1.82
N GLY A 145 20.86 -25.84 2.98
CA GLY A 145 20.21 -27.12 3.26
C GLY A 145 18.68 -27.03 3.07
N GLN A 146 18.03 -28.16 2.81
CA GLN A 146 16.56 -28.23 2.61
C GLN A 146 15.77 -27.50 3.71
N SER A 147 16.24 -27.57 4.95
CA SER A 147 15.66 -26.88 6.11
C SER A 147 15.71 -25.35 6.01
N SER A 148 16.80 -24.78 5.48
CA SER A 148 16.94 -23.33 5.29
C SER A 148 16.10 -22.80 4.12
N ALA A 149 15.92 -23.61 3.08
CA ALA A 149 15.02 -23.27 1.96
C ALA A 149 13.54 -23.29 2.39
N LEU A 150 13.14 -24.29 3.19
CA LEU A 150 11.79 -24.37 3.76
C LEU A 150 11.49 -23.22 4.72
N ALA A 151 12.45 -22.83 5.57
CA ALA A 151 12.31 -21.67 6.45
C ALA A 151 12.11 -20.35 5.68
N LEU A 152 12.78 -20.19 4.53
CA LEU A 152 12.59 -19.03 3.65
C LEU A 152 11.23 -19.04 2.95
N ILE A 153 10.72 -20.21 2.56
CA ILE A 153 9.38 -20.37 2.00
C ILE A 153 8.32 -20.03 3.05
N GLU A 154 8.45 -20.58 4.26
CA GLU A 154 7.54 -20.32 5.37
C GLU A 154 7.56 -18.83 5.77
N GLN A 155 8.73 -18.19 5.76
CA GLN A 155 8.84 -16.75 5.99
C GLN A 155 8.22 -15.92 4.85
N ALA A 156 8.28 -16.40 3.61
CA ALA A 156 7.63 -15.77 2.47
C ALA A 156 6.10 -15.95 2.52
N GLU A 157 5.59 -17.10 2.97
CA GLU A 157 4.16 -17.38 3.16
C GLU A 157 3.56 -16.60 4.34
N ARG A 158 4.31 -16.45 5.44
CA ARG A 158 3.90 -15.55 6.54
C ARG A 158 3.83 -14.10 6.07
N ARG A 159 4.77 -13.67 5.24
CA ARG A 159 4.76 -12.31 4.63
C ARG A 159 3.66 -12.13 3.58
N SER A 160 3.29 -13.16 2.82
CA SER A 160 2.18 -13.07 1.87
C SER A 160 0.84 -13.02 2.59
N SER A 161 0.65 -13.84 3.63
CA SER A 161 -0.55 -13.81 4.48
C SER A 161 -0.72 -12.46 5.17
N GLN A 162 0.38 -11.91 5.72
CA GLN A 162 0.37 -10.57 6.33
C GLN A 162 0.11 -9.45 5.30
N ARG A 163 0.50 -9.62 4.03
CA ARG A 163 0.17 -8.66 2.96
C ARG A 163 -1.28 -8.74 2.51
N LEU A 164 -1.86 -9.95 2.45
CA LEU A 164 -3.28 -10.16 2.16
C LEU A 164 -4.18 -9.51 3.21
N ASP A 165 -3.80 -9.58 4.49
CA ASP A 165 -4.51 -8.88 5.57
C ASP A 165 -4.39 -7.35 5.46
N VAL A 166 -3.25 -6.83 5.00
CA VAL A 166 -3.05 -5.39 4.79
C VAL A 166 -3.87 -4.90 3.60
N THR A 167 -3.92 -5.64 2.50
CA THR A 167 -4.74 -5.29 1.34
C THR A 167 -6.23 -5.32 1.68
N GLY A 168 -6.69 -6.32 2.43
CA GLY A 168 -8.09 -6.39 2.88
C GLY A 168 -8.48 -5.21 3.77
N LYS A 169 -7.60 -4.83 4.71
CA LYS A 169 -7.83 -3.64 5.57
C LYS A 169 -7.81 -2.33 4.79
N GLN A 170 -7.00 -2.22 3.74
CA GLN A 170 -6.99 -1.05 2.88
C GLN A 170 -8.28 -0.94 2.05
N GLU A 171 -8.76 -2.06 1.49
CA GLU A 171 -10.05 -2.11 0.78
C GLU A 171 -11.22 -1.74 1.69
N GLU A 172 -11.23 -2.27 2.92
CA GLU A 172 -12.25 -1.92 3.92
C GLU A 172 -12.18 -0.43 4.31
N ALA A 173 -10.97 0.10 4.54
CA ALA A 173 -10.77 1.52 4.84
C ALA A 173 -11.27 2.41 3.69
N MET A 174 -10.97 2.04 2.44
CA MET A 174 -11.48 2.73 1.26
C MET A 174 -13.01 2.71 1.23
N ALA A 175 -13.64 1.55 1.42
CA ALA A 175 -15.09 1.43 1.46
C ALA A 175 -15.72 2.34 2.54
N LEU A 176 -15.12 2.42 3.73
CA LEU A 176 -15.57 3.31 4.81
C LEU A 176 -15.37 4.78 4.47
N ILE A 177 -14.28 5.17 3.82
CA ILE A 177 -14.06 6.54 3.35
C ILE A 177 -15.10 6.92 2.30
N PHE A 178 -15.38 6.05 1.33
CA PHE A 178 -16.42 6.28 0.33
C PHE A 178 -17.80 6.44 0.98
N ALA A 179 -18.12 5.60 1.97
CA ALA A 179 -19.35 5.73 2.75
C ALA A 179 -19.40 7.05 3.54
N ALA A 180 -18.29 7.50 4.11
CA ALA A 180 -18.19 8.75 4.86
C ALA A 180 -18.49 9.99 4.00
N ARG A 181 -18.33 9.91 2.67
CA ARG A 181 -18.63 11.02 1.75
C ARG A 181 -20.12 11.29 1.62
N THR A 182 -20.96 10.26 1.70
CA THR A 182 -22.40 10.35 1.42
C THR A 182 -23.27 10.24 2.66
N ARG A 183 -22.72 9.71 3.76
CA ARG A 183 -23.44 9.58 5.03
C ARG A 183 -22.50 9.68 6.22
N ALA A 184 -23.10 9.90 7.38
CA ALA A 184 -22.40 9.74 8.65
C ALA A 184 -22.05 8.26 8.85
N LEU A 185 -20.80 7.99 9.21
CA LEU A 185 -20.38 6.69 9.69
C LEU A 185 -20.98 6.43 11.08
N ASN A 186 -21.37 5.19 11.34
CA ASN A 186 -21.77 4.77 12.68
C ASN A 186 -20.53 4.67 13.60
N LEU A 187 -20.76 4.49 14.91
CA LEU A 187 -19.69 4.47 15.90
C LEU A 187 -18.68 3.33 15.65
N SER A 188 -19.16 2.14 15.27
CA SER A 188 -18.29 1.01 14.94
C SER A 188 -17.44 1.28 13.70
N GLU A 189 -18.03 1.83 12.63
CA GLU A 189 -17.34 2.19 11.39
C GLU A 189 -16.29 3.27 11.64
N THR A 190 -16.61 4.29 12.44
CA THR A 190 -15.67 5.36 12.79
C THR A 190 -14.50 4.80 13.59
N ARG A 191 -14.74 3.89 14.53
CA ARG A 191 -13.68 3.21 15.30
C ARG A 191 -12.81 2.34 14.40
N SER A 192 -13.42 1.51 13.54
CA SER A 192 -12.70 0.67 12.59
C SER A 192 -11.83 1.50 11.65
N LEU A 193 -12.40 2.54 11.04
CA LEU A 193 -11.67 3.45 10.16
C LEU A 193 -10.53 4.16 10.91
N THR A 194 -10.76 4.62 12.14
CA THR A 194 -9.70 5.27 12.95
C THR A 194 -8.50 4.34 13.17
N LEU A 195 -8.75 3.06 13.46
CA LEU A 195 -7.68 2.07 13.60
C LEU A 195 -6.97 1.82 12.26
N MET A 196 -7.72 1.71 11.16
CA MET A 196 -7.15 1.48 9.83
C MET A 196 -6.32 2.65 9.32
N ILE A 197 -6.73 3.91 9.58
CA ILE A 197 -5.97 5.10 9.19
C ILE A 197 -4.54 5.06 9.76
N THR A 198 -4.37 4.56 10.99
CA THR A 198 -3.02 4.43 11.57
C THR A 198 -2.16 3.37 10.87
N ALA A 199 -2.79 2.36 10.27
CA ALA A 199 -2.13 1.27 9.55
C ALA A 199 -1.84 1.61 8.08
N VAL A 200 -2.69 2.42 7.43
CA VAL A 200 -2.49 2.87 6.05
C VAL A 200 -1.46 4.01 6.06
N GLN A 201 -0.23 3.73 5.62
CA GLN A 201 0.89 4.66 5.69
C GLN A 201 0.78 5.87 4.76
N ASP A 202 -0.10 5.82 3.75
CA ASP A 202 -0.36 6.94 2.84
C ASP A 202 -1.83 6.97 2.41
N MET A 203 -2.57 7.98 2.89
CA MET A 203 -3.98 8.19 2.56
C MET A 203 -4.17 9.21 1.42
N SER A 204 -3.08 9.78 0.89
CA SER A 204 -3.13 10.87 -0.08
C SER A 204 -3.85 10.52 -1.38
N ASP A 205 -3.77 9.26 -1.80
CA ASP A 205 -4.40 8.81 -3.05
C ASP A 205 -5.88 8.42 -2.86
N LEU A 206 -6.34 8.31 -1.61
CA LEU A 206 -7.65 7.76 -1.27
C LEU A 206 -8.73 8.82 -1.08
N ILE A 207 -8.33 10.03 -0.72
CA ILE A 207 -9.24 11.13 -0.44
C ILE A 207 -8.92 12.22 -1.44
N GLN A 208 -9.91 12.67 -2.21
CA GLN A 208 -9.73 13.84 -3.05
C GLN A 208 -9.98 15.13 -2.22
N PRO A 209 -9.30 16.24 -2.52
CA PRO A 209 -9.52 17.52 -1.82
C PRO A 209 -10.98 17.96 -1.77
N GLU A 210 -11.72 17.77 -2.85
CA GLU A 210 -13.12 18.18 -3.01
C GLU A 210 -14.07 17.39 -2.09
N GLU A 211 -13.70 16.16 -1.75
CA GLU A 211 -14.50 15.25 -0.95
C GLU A 211 -14.41 15.57 0.55
N MET A 212 -13.35 16.27 0.96
CA MET A 212 -13.08 16.57 2.37
C MET A 212 -14.21 17.40 3.00
N CYS A 213 -14.77 18.36 2.26
CA CYS A 213 -15.92 19.15 2.72
C CYS A 213 -17.13 18.24 2.99
N SER A 214 -17.45 17.32 2.07
CA SER A 214 -18.56 16.38 2.25
C SER A 214 -18.34 15.44 3.43
N ILE A 215 -17.12 14.90 3.59
CA ILE A 215 -16.77 14.05 4.74
C ILE A 215 -16.94 14.83 6.04
N ALA A 216 -16.48 16.08 6.10
CA ALA A 216 -16.57 16.91 7.29
C ALA A 216 -18.00 17.31 7.67
N SER A 217 -18.87 17.55 6.69
CA SER A 217 -20.28 17.86 6.95
C SER A 217 -21.03 16.70 7.60
N HIS A 218 -20.76 15.46 7.18
CA HIS A 218 -21.51 14.29 7.65
C HIS A 218 -20.94 13.66 8.93
N ASN A 219 -19.63 13.70 9.14
CA ASN A 219 -18.95 12.89 10.16
C ASN A 219 -18.47 13.70 11.36
N GLN A 220 -17.94 12.99 12.36
CA GLN A 220 -17.40 13.61 13.56
C GLN A 220 -16.11 14.39 13.25
N PRO A 221 -15.92 15.60 13.82
CA PRO A 221 -14.71 16.40 13.61
C PRO A 221 -13.41 15.65 13.91
N SER A 222 -13.38 14.78 14.92
CA SER A 222 -12.21 13.96 15.27
C SER A 222 -11.75 13.03 14.15
N LEU A 223 -12.69 12.51 13.34
CA LEU A 223 -12.34 11.68 12.18
C LEU A 223 -11.64 12.53 11.11
N VAL A 224 -12.18 13.72 10.83
CA VAL A 224 -11.63 14.64 9.82
C VAL A 224 -10.20 15.06 10.18
N VAL A 225 -9.98 15.46 11.44
CA VAL A 225 -8.63 15.78 11.94
C VAL A 225 -7.70 14.59 11.76
N ARG A 226 -8.14 13.37 12.09
CA ARG A 226 -7.34 12.16 11.91
C ARG A 226 -7.00 11.90 10.44
N LEU A 227 -7.96 12.07 9.52
CA LEU A 227 -7.72 11.94 8.09
C LEU A 227 -6.68 12.96 7.60
N ILE A 228 -6.77 14.23 8.04
CA ILE A 228 -5.80 15.26 7.68
C ILE A 228 -4.41 14.95 8.23
N THR A 229 -4.30 14.57 9.50
CA THR A 229 -3.01 14.18 10.12
C THR A 229 -2.38 12.96 9.43
N SER A 230 -3.19 12.05 8.87
CA SER A 230 -2.69 10.87 8.17
C SER A 230 -1.98 11.17 6.84
N LEU A 231 -2.16 12.37 6.29
CA LEU A 231 -1.47 12.80 5.06
C LEU A 231 0.02 13.08 5.29
N ARG A 232 0.44 13.33 6.54
CA ARG A 232 1.82 13.51 7.06
C ARG A 232 2.66 14.66 6.44
N SER A 233 2.28 15.14 5.26
CA SER A 233 2.93 16.22 4.52
C SER A 233 2.00 17.41 4.43
N ALA A 234 2.52 18.60 4.72
CA ALA A 234 1.78 19.84 4.59
C ALA A 234 1.31 20.05 3.13
N ALA A 235 2.16 19.75 2.14
CA ALA A 235 1.82 19.87 0.73
C ALA A 235 0.60 19.03 0.34
N ARG A 236 0.43 17.86 0.98
CA ARG A 236 -0.72 16.99 0.78
C ARG A 236 -1.93 17.46 1.58
N ALA A 237 -1.75 17.96 2.79
CA ALA A 237 -2.84 18.44 3.65
C ALA A 237 -3.47 19.76 3.16
N THR A 238 -2.66 20.68 2.62
CA THR A 238 -3.09 21.99 2.12
C THR A 238 -4.34 21.95 1.25
N PRO A 239 -4.44 21.17 0.16
CA PRO A 239 -5.63 21.17 -0.70
C PRO A 239 -6.89 20.70 0.05
N HIS A 240 -6.78 19.77 1.00
CA HIS A 240 -7.90 19.35 1.83
C HIS A 240 -8.34 20.46 2.80
N LEU A 241 -7.39 21.19 3.38
CA LEU A 241 -7.66 22.34 4.25
C LEU A 241 -8.34 23.48 3.49
N VAL A 242 -7.94 23.75 2.25
CA VAL A 242 -8.64 24.69 1.35
C VAL A 242 -10.07 24.23 1.09
N GLY A 243 -10.30 22.92 0.93
CA GLY A 243 -11.64 22.34 0.81
C GLY A 243 -12.51 22.61 2.04
N LEU A 244 -11.95 22.52 3.25
CA LEU A 244 -12.65 22.79 4.50
C LEU A 244 -13.05 24.26 4.69
N ALA A 245 -12.35 25.20 4.04
CA ALA A 245 -12.70 26.62 4.09
C ALA A 245 -14.10 26.92 3.51
N LYS A 246 -14.68 25.98 2.73
CA LYS A 246 -16.01 26.10 2.12
C LYS A 246 -17.14 25.54 2.98
N LEU A 247 -16.84 25.07 4.20
CA LEU A 247 -17.86 24.52 5.09
C LEU A 247 -18.83 25.60 5.57
N GLU A 248 -20.12 25.27 5.56
CA GLU A 248 -21.15 26.13 6.13
C GLU A 248 -20.95 26.34 7.65
N PRO A 249 -21.39 27.49 8.19
CA PRO A 249 -21.35 27.73 9.62
C PRO A 249 -22.26 26.77 10.37
N SER A 250 -21.66 25.87 11.15
CA SER A 250 -22.38 24.93 12.00
C SER A 250 -21.57 24.65 13.26
N LEU A 251 -22.23 24.10 14.30
CA LEU A 251 -21.51 23.68 15.50
C LEU A 251 -20.41 22.64 15.19
N ARG A 252 -20.59 21.84 14.13
CA ARG A 252 -19.60 20.85 13.70
C ARG A 252 -18.39 21.50 13.04
N SER A 253 -18.58 22.48 12.16
CA SER A 253 -17.46 23.20 11.54
C SER A 253 -16.69 24.01 12.60
N LEU A 254 -17.38 24.63 13.55
CA LEU A 254 -16.75 25.29 14.70
C LEU A 254 -15.88 24.33 15.53
N ASP A 255 -16.40 23.17 15.93
CA ASP A 255 -15.64 22.15 16.68
C ASP A 255 -14.46 21.61 15.85
N LEU A 256 -14.64 21.41 14.54
CA LEU A 256 -13.58 21.00 13.63
C LEU A 256 -12.44 22.01 13.59
N PHE A 257 -12.74 23.29 13.36
CA PHE A 257 -11.72 24.32 13.30
C PHE A 257 -11.02 24.49 14.64
N MET A 258 -11.73 24.47 15.77
CA MET A 258 -11.08 24.48 17.09
C MET A 258 -10.08 23.32 17.23
N ARG A 259 -10.47 22.09 16.89
CA ARG A 259 -9.58 20.92 17.00
C ARG A 259 -8.37 21.01 16.08
N LEU A 260 -8.55 21.51 14.86
CA LEU A 260 -7.45 21.74 13.92
C LEU A 260 -6.47 22.78 14.46
N LEU A 261 -7.00 23.88 15.03
CA LEU A 261 -6.21 24.99 15.55
C LEU A 261 -5.59 24.71 16.93
N THR A 262 -6.03 23.67 17.64
CA THR A 262 -5.39 23.19 18.88
C THR A 262 -4.49 21.98 18.64
N SER A 263 -4.35 21.51 17.40
CA SER A 263 -3.57 20.32 17.09
C SER A 263 -2.07 20.61 17.04
N GLU A 264 -1.32 19.95 17.92
CA GLU A 264 0.15 20.02 18.00
C GLU A 264 0.86 19.03 17.03
N GLU A 265 0.10 18.23 16.28
CA GLU A 265 0.65 17.28 15.31
C GLU A 265 1.54 17.99 14.28
N GLU A 266 2.77 17.49 14.13
CA GLU A 266 3.77 18.02 13.21
C GLU A 266 3.58 17.45 11.80
N MET A 267 3.71 18.32 10.80
CA MET A 267 3.66 17.98 9.39
C MET A 267 4.97 18.36 8.71
N SER A 268 5.45 17.50 7.81
CA SER A 268 6.65 17.81 7.04
C SER A 268 6.34 18.77 5.90
N VAL A 269 7.09 19.87 5.82
CA VAL A 269 7.15 20.82 4.70
C VAL A 269 8.51 20.64 4.03
N SER A 270 8.52 20.51 2.70
CA SER A 270 9.77 20.53 1.92
C SER A 270 9.96 21.93 1.36
N GLN A 271 10.89 22.70 1.89
CA GLN A 271 11.21 24.05 1.41
C GLN A 271 12.71 24.10 1.06
N ASN A 272 13.04 24.36 -0.20
CA ASN A 272 14.42 24.48 -0.68
C ASN A 272 15.33 23.28 -0.30
N ASP A 273 14.84 22.04 -0.49
CA ASP A 273 15.49 20.78 -0.09
C ASP A 273 15.74 20.62 1.43
N GLN A 274 15.32 21.58 2.26
CA GLN A 274 15.32 21.45 3.70
C GLN A 274 13.95 20.97 4.19
N LYS A 275 13.97 19.96 5.06
CA LYS A 275 12.78 19.45 5.73
C LYS A 275 12.48 20.34 6.92
N VAL A 276 11.52 21.24 6.76
CA VAL A 276 10.98 22.07 7.84
C VAL A 276 9.74 21.39 8.40
N THR A 277 9.55 21.42 9.72
CA THR A 277 8.34 20.91 10.37
C THR A 277 7.41 22.08 10.67
N MET A 278 6.13 21.91 10.34
CA MET A 278 5.08 22.88 10.67
C MET A 278 3.93 22.17 11.38
N THR A 279 3.37 22.78 12.42
CA THR A 279 2.24 22.19 13.15
C THR A 279 0.94 22.31 12.35
N LEU A 280 0.02 21.36 12.56
CA LEU A 280 -1.32 21.43 11.97
C LEU A 280 -2.08 22.68 12.43
N LYS A 281 -1.86 23.15 13.67
CA LYS A 281 -2.34 24.45 14.15
C LYS A 281 -1.96 25.58 13.20
N ARG A 282 -0.66 25.75 12.94
CA ARG A 282 -0.13 26.81 12.07
C ARG A 282 -0.67 26.66 10.65
N LEU A 283 -0.61 25.46 10.09
CA LEU A 283 -1.13 25.18 8.73
C LEU A 283 -2.62 25.51 8.58
N SER A 284 -3.45 25.09 9.53
CA SER A 284 -4.90 25.31 9.49
C SER A 284 -5.27 26.77 9.66
N LYS A 285 -4.52 27.50 10.49
CA LYS A 285 -4.67 28.94 10.71
C LYS A 285 -4.39 29.71 9.42
N THR A 286 -3.24 29.46 8.78
CA THR A 286 -2.84 30.16 7.54
C THR A 286 -3.74 29.84 6.36
N ILE A 287 -4.19 28.59 6.21
CA ILE A 287 -4.82 28.12 4.98
C ILE A 287 -6.35 28.12 5.04
N ALA A 288 -6.93 27.73 6.18
CA ALA A 288 -8.34 27.37 6.25
C ALA A 288 -9.17 28.33 7.11
N LEU A 289 -8.63 28.82 8.24
CA LEU A 289 -9.39 29.64 9.18
C LEU A 289 -9.89 30.94 8.54
N GLY A 290 -9.01 31.71 7.90
CA GLY A 290 -9.38 32.99 7.28
C GLY A 290 -10.43 32.80 6.17
N GLY A 291 -10.21 31.84 5.28
CA GLY A 291 -11.16 31.53 4.20
C GLY A 291 -12.51 31.04 4.73
N TRP A 292 -12.51 30.24 5.79
CA TRP A 292 -13.74 29.79 6.44
C TRP A 292 -14.50 30.94 7.11
N LEU A 293 -13.82 31.80 7.87
CA LEU A 293 -14.44 32.98 8.50
C LEU A 293 -15.07 33.88 7.44
N ALA A 294 -14.34 34.20 6.38
CA ALA A 294 -14.86 35.00 5.27
C ALA A 294 -16.09 34.35 4.61
N SER A 295 -16.04 33.04 4.36
CA SER A 295 -17.17 32.29 3.79
C SER A 295 -18.40 32.31 4.70
N VAL A 296 -18.19 32.20 6.02
CA VAL A 296 -19.28 32.26 7.00
C VAL A 296 -19.92 33.65 7.03
N ILE A 297 -19.11 34.71 7.07
CA ILE A 297 -19.61 36.09 7.06
C ILE A 297 -20.42 36.33 5.80
N ALA A 298 -19.86 36.01 4.63
CA ALA A 298 -20.55 36.18 3.34
C ALA A 298 -21.86 35.39 3.27
N HIS A 299 -21.90 34.17 3.84
CA HIS A 299 -23.13 33.37 3.89
C HIS A 299 -24.23 34.04 4.73
N VAL A 300 -23.88 34.56 5.92
CA VAL A 300 -24.85 35.27 6.78
C VAL A 300 -25.34 36.55 6.12
N GLU A 301 -24.44 37.32 5.50
CA GLU A 301 -24.81 38.55 4.79
C GLU A 301 -25.74 38.27 3.61
N GLN A 302 -25.43 37.26 2.80
CA GLN A 302 -26.26 36.87 1.67
C GLN A 302 -27.64 36.36 2.12
N ALA A 303 -27.70 35.57 3.19
CA ALA A 303 -28.96 35.07 3.74
C ALA A 303 -29.83 36.18 4.34
N GLU A 304 -29.21 37.20 4.95
CA GLU A 304 -29.90 38.40 5.45
C GLU A 304 -30.43 39.26 4.29
N GLU A 305 -29.63 39.48 3.23
CA GLU A 305 -30.01 40.25 2.04
C GLU A 305 -31.19 39.61 1.30
N LYS A 306 -31.21 38.28 1.20
CA LYS A 306 -32.32 37.53 0.58
C LYS A 306 -33.54 37.37 1.48
N HIS A 307 -33.50 37.89 2.71
CA HIS A 307 -34.54 37.66 3.73
C HIS A 307 -34.83 36.17 4.01
N GLU A 308 -33.83 35.30 3.83
CA GLU A 308 -33.92 33.86 4.14
C GLU A 308 -33.75 33.60 5.65
N MET A 309 -33.16 34.55 6.36
CA MET A 309 -32.96 34.51 7.81
C MET A 309 -33.65 35.68 8.50
N ASP A 310 -34.35 35.40 9.60
CA ASP A 310 -34.83 36.42 10.51
C ASP A 310 -33.70 36.92 11.43
N GLN A 311 -33.97 38.05 12.11
CA GLN A 311 -32.98 38.67 13.00
C GLN A 311 -32.60 37.76 14.19
N GLU A 312 -33.49 36.87 14.62
CA GLU A 312 -33.23 35.94 15.72
C GLU A 312 -32.20 34.87 15.32
N ARG A 313 -32.37 34.25 14.15
CA ARG A 313 -31.41 33.29 13.59
C ARG A 313 -30.06 33.94 13.30
N VAL A 314 -30.05 35.17 12.77
CA VAL A 314 -28.80 35.92 12.57
C VAL A 314 -28.11 36.14 13.92
N GLY A 315 -28.86 36.57 14.94
CA GLY A 315 -28.33 36.75 16.30
C GLY A 315 -27.74 35.48 16.90
N GLU A 316 -28.36 34.32 16.66
CA GLU A 316 -27.84 33.03 17.11
C GLU A 316 -26.51 32.67 16.44
N ILE A 317 -26.40 32.83 15.12
CA ILE A 317 -25.14 32.58 14.39
C ILE A 317 -24.06 33.56 14.85
N VAL A 318 -24.38 34.85 14.95
CA VAL A 318 -23.45 35.88 15.43
C VAL A 318 -22.95 35.55 16.84
N SER A 319 -23.83 35.17 17.77
CA SER A 319 -23.45 34.81 19.13
C SER A 319 -22.54 33.56 19.15
N ARG A 320 -22.81 32.55 18.33
CA ARG A 320 -21.95 31.36 18.20
C ARG A 320 -20.56 31.73 17.65
N LEU A 321 -20.48 32.59 16.64
CA LEU A 321 -19.21 33.07 16.10
C LEU A 321 -18.44 33.93 17.10
N CYS A 322 -19.12 34.79 17.85
CA CYS A 322 -18.50 35.57 18.92
C CYS A 322 -17.90 34.66 20.00
N ARG A 323 -18.60 33.60 20.42
CA ARG A 323 -18.04 32.60 21.35
C ARG A 323 -16.82 31.89 20.78
N PHE A 324 -16.85 31.55 19.49
CA PHE A 324 -15.71 30.93 18.82
C PHE A 324 -14.50 31.86 18.75
N ILE A 325 -14.68 33.13 18.36
CA ILE A 325 -13.60 34.12 18.34
C ILE A 325 -13.00 34.30 19.75
N ARG A 326 -13.83 34.42 20.79
CA ARG A 326 -13.35 34.46 22.19
C ARG A 326 -12.56 33.20 22.56
N ALA A 327 -12.99 32.02 22.10
CA ALA A 327 -12.25 30.78 22.31
C ALA A 327 -10.90 30.77 21.57
N LEU A 328 -10.82 31.36 20.37
CA LEU A 328 -9.53 31.51 19.68
C LEU A 328 -8.57 32.43 20.46
N MET A 329 -9.08 33.52 21.03
CA MET A 329 -8.29 34.43 21.88
C MET A 329 -7.86 33.77 23.19
N SER A 330 -8.70 32.90 23.77
CA SER A 330 -8.39 32.22 25.04
C SER A 330 -7.39 31.07 24.92
N HIS A 331 -7.19 30.53 23.72
CA HIS A 331 -6.25 29.44 23.44
C HIS A 331 -4.95 29.93 22.79
N ASP A 332 -4.70 31.25 22.83
CA ASP A 332 -3.57 31.90 22.15
C ASP A 332 -3.45 31.45 20.69
N ILE A 333 -4.61 31.30 20.02
CA ILE A 333 -4.69 31.07 18.58
C ILE A 333 -4.78 32.42 17.90
N LEU A 334 -5.64 33.30 18.39
CA LEU A 334 -5.58 34.72 18.06
C LEU A 334 -4.91 35.47 19.20
N PRO A 335 -4.13 36.52 18.90
CA PRO A 335 -3.56 37.37 19.94
C PRO A 335 -4.64 37.91 20.87
N ASN A 336 -4.36 37.85 22.16
CA ASN A 336 -5.05 38.61 23.19
C ASN A 336 -4.16 39.82 23.54
N GLY A 337 -4.74 40.96 23.84
CA GLY A 337 -4.01 42.22 24.12
C GLY A 337 -3.09 42.19 25.35
N ASP A 338 -2.89 41.03 25.97
CA ASP A 338 -2.14 40.86 27.22
C ASP A 338 -0.62 40.79 26.99
N GLY A 339 -0.13 41.12 25.78
CA GLY A 339 1.30 41.25 25.47
C GLY A 339 2.08 39.93 25.50
N ALA A 340 1.41 38.80 25.77
CA ALA A 340 1.97 37.46 25.69
C ALA A 340 1.96 36.93 24.25
N TYR A 341 2.43 37.74 23.30
CA TYR A 341 2.78 37.23 21.99
C TYR A 341 4.00 36.31 22.20
N GLY A 342 3.75 35.00 22.23
CA GLY A 342 4.80 33.99 22.17
C GLY A 342 5.70 34.27 20.97
N GLN A 343 6.89 33.63 20.92
CA GLN A 343 7.89 33.75 19.86
C GLN A 343 7.36 33.36 18.47
N ASN A 344 6.41 34.13 17.95
CA ASN A 344 5.78 33.99 16.66
C ASN A 344 6.74 34.55 15.62
N THR A 345 6.93 33.82 14.54
CA THR A 345 7.75 34.29 13.43
C THR A 345 7.07 35.49 12.74
N GLU A 346 7.81 36.33 12.02
CA GLU A 346 7.22 37.48 11.28
C GLU A 346 6.04 37.05 10.39
N GLU A 347 6.15 35.87 9.78
CA GLU A 347 5.08 35.27 8.97
C GLU A 347 3.81 34.93 9.77
N ASP A 348 3.94 34.53 11.04
CA ASP A 348 2.78 34.26 11.89
C ASP A 348 2.05 35.57 12.23
N SER A 349 2.78 36.66 12.43
CA SER A 349 2.20 37.98 12.72
C SER A 349 1.33 38.52 11.57
N GLU A 350 1.72 38.31 10.31
CA GLU A 350 0.91 38.72 9.15
C GLU A 350 -0.41 37.94 9.06
N VAL A 351 -0.37 36.62 9.28
CA VAL A 351 -1.56 35.76 9.28
C VAL A 351 -2.51 36.14 10.40
N ASP A 352 -1.96 36.46 11.57
CA ASP A 352 -2.71 36.86 12.76
C ASP A 352 -3.39 38.19 12.53
N LEU A 353 -2.67 39.15 11.96
CA LEU A 353 -3.19 40.44 11.57
C LEU A 353 -4.37 40.28 10.60
N ALA A 354 -4.23 39.48 9.54
CA ALA A 354 -5.30 39.24 8.58
C ALA A 354 -6.55 38.65 9.26
N CYS A 355 -6.39 37.65 10.13
CA CYS A 355 -7.51 37.07 10.87
C CYS A 355 -8.17 38.06 11.84
N ILE A 356 -7.37 38.89 12.52
CA ILE A 356 -7.87 39.94 13.42
C ILE A 356 -8.68 40.96 12.63
N VAL A 357 -8.22 41.39 11.45
CA VAL A 357 -8.93 42.33 10.59
C VAL A 357 -10.30 41.78 10.19
N GLU A 358 -10.38 40.53 9.77
CA GLU A 358 -11.65 39.87 9.45
C GLU A 358 -12.58 39.77 10.67
N CYS A 359 -12.04 39.40 11.84
CA CYS A 359 -12.82 39.34 13.07
C CYS A 359 -13.33 40.73 13.51
N ARG A 360 -12.52 41.78 13.36
CA ARG A 360 -12.90 43.17 13.64
C ARG A 360 -13.99 43.64 12.66
N HIS A 361 -13.84 43.32 11.38
CA HIS A 361 -14.83 43.65 10.35
C HIS A 361 -16.18 43.00 10.68
N PHE A 362 -16.19 41.69 10.97
CA PHE A 362 -17.38 40.97 11.42
C PHE A 362 -18.02 41.61 12.66
N ALA A 363 -17.22 41.87 13.69
CA ALA A 363 -17.72 42.39 14.96
C ALA A 363 -18.31 43.81 14.81
N LEU A 364 -17.73 44.65 13.94
CA LEU A 364 -18.29 45.95 13.56
C LEU A 364 -19.60 45.82 12.78
N ARG A 365 -19.61 44.96 11.75
CA ARG A 365 -20.78 44.73 10.89
C ARG A 365 -22.00 44.32 11.69
N TYR A 366 -21.80 43.46 12.68
CA TYR A 366 -22.84 42.94 13.56
C TYR A 366 -22.89 43.62 14.93
N GLY A 367 -22.31 44.83 15.08
CA GLY A 367 -22.22 45.55 16.36
C GLY A 367 -23.56 45.89 17.03
N ARG A 368 -24.69 45.75 16.32
CA ARG A 368 -26.04 45.80 16.90
C ARG A 368 -26.30 44.67 17.92
N PHE A 369 -25.56 43.56 17.83
CA PHE A 369 -25.60 42.48 18.81
C PHE A 369 -24.54 42.74 19.90
N ARG A 370 -24.96 42.67 21.16
CA ARG A 370 -24.09 42.93 22.32
C ARG A 370 -22.81 42.09 22.30
N ASP A 371 -22.92 40.80 21.99
CA ASP A 371 -21.79 39.88 21.90
C ASP A 371 -20.72 40.35 20.90
N ALA A 372 -21.16 40.88 19.74
CA ALA A 372 -20.26 41.37 18.71
C ALA A 372 -19.55 42.66 19.16
N GLY A 373 -20.27 43.57 19.83
CA GLY A 373 -19.66 44.78 20.42
C GLY A 373 -18.59 44.45 21.46
N GLU A 374 -18.83 43.45 22.31
CA GLU A 374 -17.86 42.98 23.30
C GLU A 374 -16.62 42.35 22.65
N VAL A 375 -16.81 41.52 21.62
CA VAL A 375 -15.69 40.95 20.84
C VAL A 375 -14.88 42.03 20.14
N TYR A 376 -15.55 43.03 19.54
CA TYR A 376 -14.86 44.16 18.91
C TYR A 376 -13.98 44.91 19.91
N ALA A 377 -14.52 45.19 21.11
CA ALA A 377 -13.76 45.83 22.18
C ALA A 377 -12.53 44.99 22.56
N SER A 378 -12.68 43.68 22.78
CA SER A 378 -11.55 42.78 23.07
C SER A 378 -10.49 42.79 21.96
N LEU A 379 -10.90 42.81 20.69
CA LEU A 379 -9.99 42.84 19.55
C LEU A 379 -9.29 44.20 19.37
N LEU A 380 -9.84 45.30 19.87
CA LEU A 380 -9.20 46.63 19.81
C LEU A 380 -8.00 46.73 20.76
N TRP A 381 -8.03 46.02 21.88
CA TRP A 381 -6.93 45.97 22.85
C TRP A 381 -5.74 45.16 22.35
N VAL A 382 -5.89 44.44 21.23
CA VAL A 382 -4.77 43.76 20.56
C VAL A 382 -3.93 44.83 19.86
N GLU A 383 -2.85 45.24 20.53
CA GLU A 383 -1.77 46.01 19.90
C GLU A 383 -1.11 45.15 18.81
N LEU A 384 -0.96 45.72 17.62
CA LEU A 384 -0.39 45.07 16.44
C LEU A 384 1.09 45.36 16.33
#